data_AF-A4VCA8-F1
#
_entry.id   AF-A4VCA8-F1
#
_cell.length_a   1.000
_cell.length_b   1.000
_cell.length_c   1.000
_cell.angle_alpha   90.00
_cell.angle_beta   90.00
_cell.angle_gamma   90.00
#
_symmetry.space_group_name_H-M   'P 1'
#
loop_
_entity.id
_entity.type
_entity.pdbx_description
1 polymer ?
#
loop_
_entity_poly.entity_id
_entity_poly.type
_entity_poly.pdbx_seq_one_letter_code
_entity_poly.pdbx_strand_id
1 'polypeptide(L)'
;MKLIGLVGSNSKKSTNRILLQYMQKHFTEGVEIKLIEIKEFPMFNKPASMKLPDIVQEISEEIKLSDGVIIATPEYDHAIPATLMNALAWLSYGIDPFLNKPVMIIGASYGTLGSSRAQLQLRQILDAPELKANVMPGSEFLLAHSLQAFNEAGDLSDIEVAKNLEKLFKSFQLFVKMVANFSSAKEFILEDTENKESLNK
;
A
#
# COMPACT_ATOMS: atom_id res chain seq x y z
N MET A 1 -7.27 -13.75 -3.66
CA MET A 1 -6.97 -12.51 -2.93
C MET A 1 -6.65 -11.43 -3.94
N LYS A 2 -7.32 -10.29 -3.89
CA LYS A 2 -7.09 -9.15 -4.77
C LYS A 2 -6.29 -8.09 -4.03
N LEU A 3 -5.11 -7.75 -4.52
CA LEU A 3 -4.24 -6.73 -3.94
C LEU A 3 -4.06 -5.56 -4.90
N ILE A 4 -3.94 -4.35 -4.34
CA ILE A 4 -3.50 -3.18 -5.10
C ILE A 4 -2.00 -2.97 -4.89
N GLY A 5 -1.24 -2.83 -5.98
CA GLY A 5 0.13 -2.34 -5.97
C GLY A 5 0.17 -0.85 -6.31
N LEU A 6 0.34 0.02 -5.32
CA LEU A 6 0.41 1.46 -5.51
C LEU A 6 1.85 1.90 -5.82
N VAL A 7 2.06 2.44 -7.02
CA VAL A 7 3.37 2.95 -7.43
C VAL A 7 3.60 4.32 -6.80
N GLY A 8 4.48 4.43 -5.80
CA GLY A 8 4.77 5.66 -5.05
C GLY A 8 5.61 6.71 -5.81
N SER A 9 5.65 6.67 -7.14
CA SER A 9 6.47 7.58 -7.97
C SER A 9 5.76 7.95 -9.27
N ASN A 10 5.96 9.19 -9.71
CA ASN A 10 5.50 9.70 -11.00
C ASN A 10 6.57 9.60 -12.11
N SER A 11 7.77 9.08 -11.80
CA SER A 11 8.82 8.90 -12.79
C SER A 11 8.44 7.83 -13.81
N LYS A 12 8.66 8.10 -15.11
CA LYS A 12 8.49 7.10 -16.18
C LYS A 12 9.41 5.89 -16.01
N LYS A 13 10.61 6.08 -15.43
CA LYS A 13 11.62 5.04 -15.20
C LYS A 13 11.70 4.66 -13.72
N SER A 14 10.56 4.49 -13.06
CA SER A 14 10.51 4.11 -11.64
C SER A 14 10.92 2.65 -11.45
N THR A 15 11.99 2.41 -10.68
CA THR A 15 12.37 1.06 -10.24
C THR A 15 11.37 0.46 -9.26
N ASN A 16 10.57 1.28 -8.57
CA ASN A 16 9.48 0.81 -7.72
C ASN A 16 8.30 0.27 -8.52
N ARG A 17 8.09 0.79 -9.74
CA ARG A 17 7.13 0.21 -10.69
C ARG A 17 7.61 -1.15 -11.16
N ILE A 18 8.88 -1.26 -11.55
CA ILE A 18 9.48 -2.54 -11.96
C ILE A 18 9.39 -3.56 -10.82
N LEU A 19 9.66 -3.15 -9.58
CA LEU A 19 9.51 -4.02 -8.40
C LEU A 19 8.07 -4.56 -8.26
N LEU A 20 7.06 -3.70 -8.40
CA LEU A 20 5.67 -4.13 -8.34
C LEU A 20 5.26 -4.99 -9.53
N GLN A 21 5.78 -4.71 -10.73
CA GLN A 21 5.57 -5.54 -11.93
C GLN A 21 6.21 -6.92 -11.78
N TYR A 22 7.40 -7.01 -11.16
CA TYR A 22 8.01 -8.27 -10.78
C TYR A 22 7.08 -9.07 -9.86
N MET A 23 6.58 -8.46 -8.79
CA MET A 23 5.64 -9.14 -7.89
C MET A 23 4.37 -9.58 -8.62
N GLN A 24 3.80 -8.72 -9.46
CA GLN A 24 2.61 -9.05 -10.27
C GLN A 24 2.86 -10.25 -11.19
N LYS A 25 4.04 -10.35 -11.79
CA LYS A 25 4.43 -11.44 -12.71
C LYS A 25 4.66 -12.76 -11.98
N HIS A 26 5.29 -12.72 -10.80
CA HIS A 26 5.78 -13.92 -10.12
C HIS A 26 4.87 -14.42 -8.99
N PHE A 27 4.05 -13.56 -8.39
CA PHE A 27 3.21 -13.91 -7.23
C PHE A 27 1.74 -14.10 -7.64
N THR A 28 1.48 -15.11 -8.46
CA THR A 28 0.17 -15.35 -9.09
C THR A 28 -0.66 -16.44 -8.41
N GLU A 29 -0.06 -17.24 -7.51
CA GLU A 29 -0.75 -18.35 -6.87
C GLU A 29 -1.81 -17.86 -5.86
N GLY A 30 -3.09 -17.92 -6.27
CA GLY A 30 -4.23 -17.50 -5.45
C GLY A 30 -4.31 -16.00 -5.19
N VAL A 31 -3.50 -15.20 -5.88
CA VAL A 31 -3.43 -13.74 -5.75
C VAL A 31 -3.48 -13.06 -7.11
N GLU A 32 -4.23 -11.98 -7.18
CA GLU A 32 -4.19 -11.01 -8.27
C GLU A 32 -3.64 -9.70 -7.73
N ILE A 33 -2.57 -9.16 -8.34
CA ILE A 33 -2.03 -7.84 -8.01
C ILE A 33 -2.38 -6.89 -9.15
N LYS A 34 -3.21 -5.88 -8.88
CA LYS A 34 -3.50 -4.79 -9.83
C LYS A 34 -2.64 -3.58 -9.51
N LEU A 35 -1.87 -3.11 -10.50
CA LEU A 35 -1.02 -1.93 -10.32
C LEU A 35 -1.81 -0.64 -10.56
N ILE A 36 -1.62 0.32 -9.66
CA ILE A 36 -2.21 1.66 -9.73
C ILE A 36 -1.12 2.71 -9.77
N GLU A 37 -1.23 3.59 -10.77
CA GLU A 37 -0.36 4.75 -10.96
C GLU A 37 -0.96 5.98 -10.28
N ILE A 38 -0.18 6.66 -9.45
CA ILE A 38 -0.60 7.93 -8.82
C ILE A 38 -0.18 9.17 -9.63
N LYS A 39 0.53 8.97 -10.75
CA LYS A 39 1.12 10.06 -11.55
C LYS A 39 0.08 11.00 -12.19
N GLU A 40 -1.15 10.50 -12.36
CA GLU A 40 -2.26 11.25 -12.95
C GLU A 40 -3.12 11.96 -11.90
N PHE A 41 -2.78 11.84 -10.60
CA PHE A 41 -3.51 12.56 -9.56
C PHE A 41 -3.20 14.04 -9.70
N PRO A 42 -4.22 14.92 -9.72
CA PRO A 42 -3.98 16.35 -9.69
C PRO A 42 -3.30 16.72 -8.37
N MET A 43 -2.59 17.86 -8.36
CA MET A 43 -2.04 18.38 -7.13
C MET A 43 -3.16 18.63 -6.12
N PHE A 44 -2.97 18.17 -4.90
CA PHE A 44 -3.90 18.33 -3.80
C PHE A 44 -4.01 19.80 -3.50
N ASN A 45 -5.21 20.32 -3.71
CA ASN A 45 -5.61 21.64 -3.27
C ASN A 45 -6.98 21.45 -2.62
N LYS A 46 -7.03 21.60 -1.29
CA LYS A 46 -8.20 21.29 -0.46
C LYS A 46 -9.47 21.89 -1.08
N PRO A 47 -10.36 21.09 -1.69
CA PRO A 47 -11.47 21.64 -2.43
C PRO A 47 -12.57 22.10 -1.47
N ALA A 48 -12.99 23.36 -1.62
CA ALA A 48 -14.10 23.91 -0.84
C ALA A 48 -15.42 23.17 -1.08
N SER A 49 -15.60 22.59 -2.26
CA SER A 49 -16.80 21.84 -2.65
C SER A 49 -16.85 20.41 -2.09
N MET A 50 -15.79 19.94 -1.42
CA MET A 50 -15.62 18.53 -1.02
C MET A 50 -15.67 17.52 -2.19
N LYS A 51 -15.69 17.99 -3.44
CA LYS A 51 -15.72 17.10 -4.61
C LYS A 51 -14.32 16.56 -4.90
N LEU A 52 -14.21 15.25 -5.00
CA LEU A 52 -12.99 14.56 -5.41
C LEU A 52 -12.87 14.54 -6.95
N PRO A 53 -11.64 14.55 -7.50
CA PRO A 53 -11.40 14.21 -8.90
C PRO A 53 -11.88 12.78 -9.21
N ASP A 54 -12.44 12.55 -10.40
CA ASP A 54 -13.03 11.25 -10.76
C ASP A 54 -12.02 10.09 -10.63
N ILE A 55 -10.78 10.30 -11.08
CA ILE A 55 -9.69 9.31 -10.95
C ILE A 55 -9.37 8.95 -9.49
N VAL A 56 -9.49 9.90 -8.56
CA VAL A 56 -9.27 9.66 -7.13
C VAL A 56 -10.42 8.82 -6.57
N GLN A 57 -11.65 9.11 -6.98
CA GLN A 57 -12.83 8.33 -6.60
C GLN A 57 -12.73 6.89 -7.09
N GLU A 58 -12.43 6.69 -8.38
CA GLU A 58 -12.28 5.35 -8.97
C GLU A 58 -11.22 4.53 -8.22
N ILE A 59 -10.05 5.09 -7.97
CA ILE A 59 -8.96 4.40 -7.28
C ILE A 59 -9.29 4.16 -5.80
N SER A 60 -9.97 5.09 -5.15
CA SER A 60 -10.48 4.89 -3.78
C SER A 60 -11.38 3.66 -3.71
N GLU A 61 -12.32 3.51 -4.65
CA GLU A 61 -13.21 2.35 -4.69
C GLU A 61 -12.44 1.05 -4.99
N GLU A 62 -11.45 1.09 -5.88
CA GLU A 62 -10.59 -0.08 -6.11
C GLU A 62 -9.80 -0.51 -4.86
N ILE A 63 -9.28 0.45 -4.09
CA ILE A 63 -8.58 0.18 -2.84
C ILE A 63 -9.56 -0.41 -1.81
N LYS A 64 -10.77 0.16 -1.66
CA LYS A 64 -11.79 -0.35 -0.74
C LYS A 64 -12.14 -1.81 -1.05
N LEU A 65 -12.37 -2.13 -2.33
CA LEU A 65 -12.74 -3.47 -2.80
C LEU A 65 -11.58 -4.48 -2.82
N SER A 66 -10.34 -4.05 -2.57
CA SER A 66 -9.19 -4.96 -2.46
C SER A 66 -9.07 -5.58 -1.09
N ASP A 67 -8.41 -6.73 -0.97
CA ASP A 67 -8.11 -7.37 0.31
C ASP A 67 -6.95 -6.68 1.04
N GLY A 68 -6.09 -5.96 0.31
CA GLY A 68 -4.90 -5.29 0.87
C GLY A 68 -4.15 -4.47 -0.17
N VAL A 69 -3.25 -3.61 0.31
CA VAL A 69 -2.46 -2.70 -0.52
C VAL A 69 -0.96 -2.91 -0.29
N ILE A 70 -0.19 -2.87 -1.36
CA ILE A 70 1.27 -2.88 -1.36
C ILE A 70 1.70 -1.52 -1.89
N ILE A 71 2.37 -0.71 -1.07
CA ILE A 71 2.87 0.61 -1.49
C ILE A 71 4.38 0.48 -1.74
N ALA A 72 4.79 0.68 -2.98
CA ALA A 72 6.21 0.72 -3.34
C ALA A 72 6.71 2.15 -3.45
N THR A 73 7.54 2.58 -2.49
CA THR A 73 8.00 3.97 -2.41
C THR A 73 9.52 4.10 -2.63
N PRO A 74 9.99 5.01 -3.49
CA PRO A 74 11.37 5.49 -3.41
C PRO A 74 11.54 6.40 -2.19
N GLU A 75 12.75 6.92 -2.00
CA GLU A 75 13.07 7.91 -0.97
C GLU A 75 13.69 9.15 -1.62
N TYR A 76 13.09 10.32 -1.39
CA TYR A 76 13.60 11.63 -1.80
C TYR A 76 13.82 12.48 -0.56
N ASP A 77 15.02 13.06 -0.40
CA ASP A 77 15.36 13.95 0.71
C ASP A 77 15.03 13.37 2.10
N HIS A 78 15.28 12.06 2.27
CA HIS A 78 14.96 11.30 3.49
C HIS A 78 13.48 11.18 3.83
N ALA A 79 12.61 11.38 2.85
CA ALA A 79 11.17 11.35 2.97
C ALA A 79 10.49 10.54 1.84
N ILE A 80 9.19 10.30 2.00
CA ILE A 80 8.35 9.84 0.90
C ILE A 80 8.30 10.89 -0.22
N PRO A 81 8.14 10.49 -1.48
CA PRO A 81 8.01 11.44 -2.58
C PRO A 81 6.81 12.36 -2.41
N ALA A 82 6.95 13.62 -2.82
CA ALA A 82 5.86 14.59 -2.81
C ALA A 82 4.61 14.09 -3.56
N THR A 83 4.79 13.35 -4.66
CA THR A 83 3.68 12.73 -5.41
C THR A 83 2.94 11.65 -4.62
N LEU A 84 3.62 10.92 -3.73
CA LEU A 84 2.99 9.92 -2.87
C LEU A 84 2.21 10.62 -1.75
N MET A 85 2.81 11.63 -1.12
CA MET A 85 2.10 12.46 -0.14
C MET A 85 0.86 13.12 -0.73
N ASN A 86 0.96 13.61 -1.98
CA ASN A 86 -0.15 14.16 -2.75
C ASN A 86 -1.31 13.17 -2.90
N ALA A 87 -1.00 11.93 -3.29
CA ALA A 87 -2.00 10.89 -3.45
C ALA A 87 -2.68 10.54 -2.12
N LEU A 88 -1.90 10.43 -1.03
CA LEU A 88 -2.42 10.15 0.31
C LEU A 88 -3.28 11.30 0.87
N ALA A 89 -2.98 12.55 0.52
CA ALA A 89 -3.82 13.70 0.88
C ALA A 89 -5.19 13.61 0.20
N TRP A 90 -5.25 13.20 -1.06
CA TRP A 90 -6.52 12.92 -1.74
C TRP A 90 -7.26 11.72 -1.16
N LEU A 91 -6.54 10.63 -0.88
CA LEU A 91 -7.09 9.36 -0.35
C LEU A 91 -7.40 9.39 1.14
N SER A 92 -7.36 10.56 1.77
CA SER A 92 -7.80 10.79 3.15
C SER A 92 -8.82 11.94 3.28
N TYR A 93 -9.15 12.60 2.16
CA TYR A 93 -10.02 13.78 2.18
C TYR A 93 -11.49 13.43 1.97
N GLY A 94 -12.24 13.28 3.06
CA GLY A 94 -13.69 12.97 3.01
C GLY A 94 -14.01 11.55 2.54
N ILE A 95 -12.98 10.71 2.37
CA ILE A 95 -13.04 9.29 2.05
C ILE A 95 -11.98 8.55 2.87
N ASP A 96 -12.18 7.26 3.06
CA ASP A 96 -11.39 6.41 3.95
C ASP A 96 -11.04 5.05 3.31
N PRO A 97 -10.49 5.02 2.08
CA PRO A 97 -10.18 3.75 1.39
C PRO A 97 -9.20 2.85 2.15
N PHE A 98 -8.38 3.43 3.03
CA PHE A 98 -7.42 2.72 3.85
C PHE A 98 -7.95 2.29 5.22
N LEU A 99 -9.21 2.58 5.58
CA LEU A 99 -9.77 2.21 6.87
C LEU A 99 -9.63 0.70 7.14
N ASN A 100 -8.87 0.36 8.17
CA ASN A 100 -8.52 -1.01 8.56
C ASN A 100 -7.85 -1.85 7.45
N LYS A 101 -7.44 -1.22 6.34
CA LYS A 101 -6.89 -1.91 5.17
C LYS A 101 -5.51 -2.48 5.52
N PRO A 102 -5.24 -3.78 5.28
CA PRO A 102 -3.90 -4.32 5.40
C PRO A 102 -2.96 -3.66 4.41
N VAL A 103 -1.84 -3.11 4.88
CA VAL A 103 -0.83 -2.47 4.02
C VAL A 103 0.55 -3.08 4.23
N MET A 104 1.20 -3.45 3.12
CA MET A 104 2.64 -3.73 3.09
C MET A 104 3.37 -2.56 2.44
N ILE A 105 4.50 -2.18 3.01
CA ILE A 105 5.39 -1.17 2.42
C ILE A 105 6.62 -1.89 1.90
N ILE A 106 6.99 -1.60 0.66
CA ILE A 106 8.24 -2.02 0.04
C ILE A 106 8.89 -0.81 -0.62
N GLY A 107 10.14 -0.94 -1.05
CA GLY A 107 10.74 0.15 -1.78
C GLY A 107 12.07 -0.19 -2.40
N ALA A 108 12.35 0.54 -3.47
CA ALA A 108 13.59 0.48 -4.23
C ALA A 108 14.21 1.87 -4.30
N SER A 109 15.50 1.98 -3.96
CA SER A 109 16.25 3.24 -4.01
C SER A 109 17.56 3.06 -4.76
N TYR A 110 18.15 4.15 -5.25
CA TYR A 110 19.45 4.12 -5.89
C TYR A 110 20.58 3.91 -4.88
N GLY A 111 20.39 4.41 -3.65
CA GLY A 111 21.35 4.27 -2.56
C GLY A 111 21.31 2.92 -1.86
N THR A 112 22.24 2.73 -0.92
CA THR A 112 22.43 1.51 -0.12
C THR A 112 21.31 1.23 0.87
N LEU A 113 20.58 2.26 1.31
CA LEU A 113 19.58 2.14 2.39
C LEU A 113 18.19 1.69 1.92
N GLY A 114 17.99 1.52 0.61
CA GLY A 114 16.80 0.87 0.08
C GLY A 114 15.47 1.50 0.51
N SER A 115 15.40 2.84 0.65
CA SER A 115 14.23 3.64 1.06
C SER A 115 13.80 3.58 2.54
N SER A 116 14.67 3.10 3.44
CA SER A 116 14.32 2.87 4.85
C SER A 116 13.64 4.05 5.56
N ARG A 117 14.09 5.30 5.34
CA ARG A 117 13.50 6.47 6.02
C ARG A 117 12.15 6.84 5.43
N ALA A 118 12.00 6.73 4.11
CA ALA A 118 10.71 6.92 3.47
C ALA A 118 9.69 5.89 3.96
N GLN A 119 10.07 4.62 4.13
CA GLN A 119 9.15 3.60 4.65
C GLN A 119 8.75 3.86 6.11
N LEU A 120 9.69 4.30 6.95
CA LEU A 120 9.38 4.67 8.33
C LEU A 120 8.41 5.85 8.40
N GLN A 121 8.64 6.90 7.61
CA GLN A 121 7.75 8.05 7.53
C GLN A 121 6.37 7.65 6.97
N LEU A 122 6.33 6.83 5.92
CA LEU A 122 5.08 6.36 5.32
C LEU A 122 4.24 5.59 6.34
N ARG A 123 4.88 4.77 7.18
CA ARG A 123 4.20 4.04 8.25
C ARG A 123 3.51 4.98 9.24
N GLN A 124 4.20 6.05 9.66
CA GLN A 124 3.61 7.07 10.54
C GLN A 124 2.43 7.79 9.88
N ILE A 125 2.53 8.10 8.58
CA ILE A 125 1.45 8.76 7.82
C ILE A 125 0.23 7.83 7.73
N LEU A 126 0.44 6.55 7.39
CA LEU A 126 -0.64 5.57 7.23
C LEU A 126 -1.36 5.24 8.54
N ASP A 127 -0.67 5.37 9.68
CA ASP A 127 -1.22 5.18 11.04
C ASP A 127 -2.07 6.38 11.51
N ALA A 128 -2.04 7.51 10.77
CA ALA A 128 -2.79 8.70 11.14
C ALA A 128 -4.32 8.45 11.15
N PRO A 129 -5.11 9.14 12.00
CA PRO A 129 -6.57 8.99 12.10
C PRO A 129 -7.35 9.24 10.80
N GLU A 130 -6.75 9.93 9.85
CA GLU A 130 -7.34 10.23 8.54
C GLU A 130 -7.18 9.07 7.55
N LEU A 131 -6.18 8.19 7.74
CA LEU A 131 -5.91 7.04 6.86
C LEU A 131 -6.27 5.71 7.53
N LYS A 132 -5.95 5.53 8.82
CA LYS A 132 -6.31 4.35 9.65
C LYS A 132 -5.97 3.01 8.99
N ALA A 133 -4.82 2.94 8.32
CA ALA A 133 -4.37 1.71 7.68
C ALA A 133 -3.79 0.74 8.71
N ASN A 134 -4.02 -0.56 8.52
CA ASN A 134 -3.34 -1.60 9.27
C ASN A 134 -2.03 -1.94 8.57
N VAL A 135 -0.94 -1.23 8.89
CA VAL A 135 0.36 -1.49 8.27
C VAL A 135 1.02 -2.72 8.92
N MET A 136 1.47 -3.68 8.11
CA MET A 136 2.10 -4.91 8.59
C MET A 136 3.33 -4.59 9.46
N PRO A 137 3.35 -4.95 10.76
CA PRO A 137 4.41 -4.58 11.67
C PRO A 137 5.70 -5.36 11.40
N GLY A 138 6.87 -4.77 11.74
CA GLY A 138 8.17 -5.45 11.68
C GLY A 138 8.59 -5.94 10.29
N SER A 139 7.98 -5.40 9.23
CA SER A 139 8.19 -5.81 7.85
C SER A 139 8.84 -4.69 7.04
N GLU A 140 9.93 -5.01 6.37
CA GLU A 140 10.67 -4.09 5.50
C GLU A 140 11.21 -4.86 4.29
N PHE A 141 10.98 -4.32 3.10
CA PHE A 141 11.72 -4.73 1.91
C PHE A 141 12.46 -3.51 1.36
N LEU A 142 13.77 -3.49 1.61
CA LEU A 142 14.65 -2.37 1.32
C LEU A 142 15.58 -2.71 0.16
N LEU A 143 15.14 -2.47 -1.08
CA LEU A 143 15.94 -2.79 -2.25
C LEU A 143 16.96 -1.67 -2.53
N ALA A 144 18.22 -1.96 -2.19
CA ALA A 144 19.37 -1.11 -2.50
C ALA A 144 19.75 -1.17 -3.98
N HIS A 145 20.48 -0.15 -4.46
CA HIS A 145 21.10 -0.15 -5.80
C HIS A 145 20.14 -0.54 -6.93
N SER A 146 18.92 0.01 -6.89
CA SER A 146 17.81 -0.46 -7.72
C SER A 146 18.00 -0.32 -9.24
N LEU A 147 18.96 0.50 -9.69
CA LEU A 147 19.30 0.59 -11.12
C LEU A 147 20.01 -0.67 -11.65
N GLN A 148 20.65 -1.44 -10.77
CA GLN A 148 21.36 -2.68 -11.09
C GLN A 148 20.60 -3.92 -10.59
N ALA A 149 19.53 -3.74 -9.82
CA ALA A 149 18.82 -4.83 -9.16
C ALA A 149 17.96 -5.69 -10.10
N PHE A 150 17.66 -5.18 -11.30
CA PHE A 150 16.78 -5.85 -12.27
C PHE A 150 17.53 -6.19 -13.55
N ASN A 151 17.20 -7.33 -14.15
CA ASN A 151 17.65 -7.71 -15.49
C ASN A 151 16.76 -7.08 -16.58
N GLU A 152 17.07 -7.35 -17.85
CA GLU A 152 16.32 -6.80 -19.00
C GLU A 152 14.84 -7.22 -19.04
N ALA A 153 14.49 -8.36 -18.44
CA ALA A 153 13.11 -8.84 -18.33
C ALA A 153 12.33 -8.22 -17.16
N GLY A 154 12.96 -7.30 -16.41
CA GLY A 154 12.40 -6.70 -15.20
C GLY A 154 12.42 -7.63 -13.99
N ASP A 155 13.17 -8.72 -14.04
CA ASP A 155 13.28 -9.67 -12.93
C ASP A 155 14.43 -9.31 -12.00
N LEU A 156 14.25 -9.56 -10.69
CA LEU A 156 15.32 -9.37 -9.70
C LEU A 156 16.52 -10.26 -10.04
N SER A 157 17.69 -9.64 -10.19
CA SER A 157 18.93 -10.34 -10.58
C SER A 157 19.50 -11.20 -9.44
N ASP A 158 19.25 -10.81 -8.18
CA ASP A 158 19.72 -11.52 -7.00
C ASP A 158 18.63 -12.48 -6.49
N ILE A 159 18.95 -13.78 -6.52
CA ILE A 159 18.04 -14.87 -6.13
C ILE A 159 17.69 -14.80 -4.63
N GLU A 160 18.62 -14.38 -3.77
CA GLU A 160 18.36 -14.30 -2.34
C GLU A 160 17.45 -13.12 -2.02
N VAL A 161 17.64 -11.99 -2.70
CA VAL A 161 16.72 -10.83 -2.63
C VAL A 161 15.31 -11.23 -3.09
N ALA A 162 15.20 -11.97 -4.20
CA ALA A 162 13.93 -12.49 -4.69
C ALA A 162 13.24 -13.42 -3.67
N LYS A 163 13.98 -14.35 -3.05
CA LYS A 163 13.46 -15.24 -2.00
C LYS A 163 13.01 -14.46 -0.76
N ASN A 164 13.73 -13.42 -0.36
CA ASN A 164 13.35 -12.60 0.78
C ASN A 164 12.06 -11.81 0.51
N LEU A 165 11.89 -11.29 -0.71
CA LEU A 165 10.64 -10.68 -1.13
C LEU A 165 9.47 -11.68 -1.09
N GLU A 166 9.68 -12.90 -1.58
CA GLU A 166 8.67 -13.96 -1.58
C GLU A 166 8.26 -14.35 -0.15
N LYS A 167 9.23 -14.52 0.76
CA LYS A 167 8.95 -14.79 2.18
C LYS A 167 8.13 -13.66 2.81
N LEU A 168 8.52 -12.41 2.55
CA LEU A 168 7.80 -11.26 3.07
C LEU A 168 6.37 -11.19 2.53
N PHE A 169 6.20 -11.46 1.24
CA PHE A 169 4.90 -11.48 0.60
C PHE A 169 3.98 -12.57 1.18
N LYS A 170 4.51 -13.77 1.44
CA LYS A 170 3.75 -14.83 2.13
C LYS A 170 3.31 -14.40 3.53
N SER A 171 4.17 -13.71 4.28
CA SER A 171 3.80 -13.10 5.57
C SER A 171 2.68 -12.07 5.41
N PHE A 172 2.72 -11.26 4.34
CA PHE A 172 1.65 -10.30 4.05
C PHE A 172 0.32 -10.97 3.73
N GLN A 173 0.32 -12.06 2.97
CA GLN A 173 -0.91 -12.83 2.71
C GLN A 173 -1.54 -13.38 4.00
N LEU A 174 -0.71 -13.83 4.96
CA LEU A 174 -1.20 -14.25 6.28
C LEU A 174 -1.74 -13.07 7.08
N PHE A 175 -1.05 -11.94 7.05
CA PHE A 175 -1.48 -10.72 7.73
C PHE A 175 -2.82 -10.20 7.21
N VAL A 176 -3.04 -10.20 5.89
CA VAL A 176 -4.33 -9.87 5.27
C VAL A 176 -5.45 -10.74 5.82
N LYS A 177 -5.24 -12.06 5.91
CA LYS A 177 -6.23 -13.00 6.47
C LYS A 177 -6.50 -12.74 7.96
N MET A 178 -5.47 -12.42 8.74
CA MET A 178 -5.61 -12.11 10.17
C MET A 178 -6.45 -10.85 10.39
N VAL A 179 -6.18 -9.79 9.65
CA VAL A 179 -6.94 -8.54 9.74
C VAL A 179 -8.40 -8.75 9.32
N ALA A 180 -8.64 -9.49 8.23
CA ALA A 180 -10.01 -9.82 7.80
C ALA A 180 -10.81 -10.54 8.89
N ASN A 181 -10.21 -11.57 9.50
CA ASN A 181 -10.84 -12.31 10.59
C ASN A 181 -11.12 -11.42 11.82
N PHE A 182 -10.21 -10.51 12.14
CA PHE A 182 -10.39 -9.57 13.27
C PHE A 182 -11.54 -8.60 13.01
N SER A 183 -11.66 -8.06 11.79
CA SER A 183 -12.76 -7.17 11.42
C SER A 183 -14.11 -7.87 11.56
N SER A 184 -14.25 -9.09 11.04
CA SER A 184 -15.48 -9.88 11.17
C SER A 184 -15.83 -10.19 12.62
N ALA A 185 -14.83 -10.51 13.45
CA ALA A 185 -15.04 -10.74 14.88
C ALA A 185 -15.51 -9.47 15.62
N LYS A 186 -14.96 -8.31 15.26
CA LYS A 186 -15.34 -7.03 15.86
C LYS A 186 -16.77 -6.62 15.50
N GLU A 187 -17.16 -6.79 14.24
CA GLU A 187 -18.53 -6.55 13.77
C GLU A 187 -19.52 -7.43 14.51
N PHE A 188 -19.24 -8.73 14.63
CA PHE A 188 -20.08 -9.66 15.38
C PHE A 188 -20.28 -9.24 16.85
N ILE A 189 -19.21 -8.81 17.54
CA ILE A 189 -19.31 -8.36 18.93
C ILE A 189 -20.17 -7.10 19.03
N LEU A 190 -19.99 -6.12 18.14
CA LEU A 190 -20.78 -4.88 18.14
C LEU A 190 -22.27 -5.17 17.94
N GLU A 191 -22.62 -6.02 16.96
CA GLU A 191 -24.00 -6.43 16.71
C GLU A 191 -24.63 -7.16 17.92
N ASP A 192 -23.90 -8.06 18.58
CA ASP A 192 -24.39 -8.76 19.78
C ASP A 192 -24.62 -7.80 20.96
N THR A 193 -23.80 -6.75 21.06
CA THR A 193 -23.91 -5.74 22.12
C THR A 193 -25.14 -4.84 21.90
N GLU A 194 -25.34 -4.35 20.67
CA GLU A 194 -26.50 -3.53 20.30
C GLU A 194 -27.82 -4.32 20.44
N ASN A 195 -27.83 -5.59 20.03
CA ASN A 195 -29.00 -6.46 20.19
C ASN A 195 -29.38 -6.66 21.67
N LYS A 196 -28.40 -6.88 22.56
CA LYS A 196 -28.63 -7.00 24.01
C LYS A 196 -29.15 -5.72 24.65
N GLU A 197 -28.74 -4.54 24.18
CA GLU A 197 -29.27 -3.26 24.65
C GLU A 197 -30.71 -3.01 24.16
N SER A 198 -31.05 -3.46 22.95
CA SER A 198 -32.41 -3.32 22.40
C SER A 198 -33.45 -4.23 23.08
N LEU A 199 -33.05 -5.42 23.55
CA LEU A 199 -33.90 -6.37 24.28
C LEU A 199 -34.19 -5.97 25.73
N ASN A 200 -33.44 -5.00 26.27
CA ASN A 200 -33.57 -4.51 27.65
C ASN A 200 -34.32 -3.16 27.74
N LYS A 201 -34.93 -2.69 26.65
CA LYS A 201 -35.84 -1.53 26.60
C LYS A 201 -37.27 -1.99 26.30
#